data_AF-A0AAV0VKY6-F1
#
_entry.id   AF-A0AAV0VKY6-F1
#
_cell.length_a   1.000
_cell.length_b   1.000
_cell.length_c   1.000
_cell.angle_alpha   90.00
_cell.angle_beta   90.00
_cell.angle_gamma   90.00
#
_symmetry.space_group_name_H-M   'P 1'
#
loop_
_entity.id
_entity.type
_entity.pdbx_description
1 polymer ?
#
loop_
_entity_poly.entity_id
_entity_poly.type
_entity_poly.pdbx_seq_one_letter_code
_entity_poly.pdbx_strand_id
1 'polypeptide(L)'
;MSKKSKRSPPNVIYKDRFIFGEFHQLYPQLRADKVMFRAYTRMNTDTFDYIAEHITPIVQKEYSNFQDPITVEERLLITIRYKCNSIRYMNNKL
;
A
#
# COMPACT_ATOMS: atom_id res chain seq x y z
N MET A 1 -23.69 -32.04 5.35
CA MET A 1 -22.65 -31.49 4.44
C MET A 1 -22.89 -30.00 4.27
N SER A 2 -22.04 -29.14 4.84
CA SER A 2 -22.17 -27.68 4.73
C SER A 2 -21.79 -27.21 3.32
N LYS A 3 -22.67 -26.44 2.66
CA LYS A 3 -22.40 -25.83 1.34
C LYS A 3 -21.30 -24.77 1.53
N LYS A 4 -20.05 -25.09 1.15
CA LYS A 4 -18.99 -24.08 1.06
C LYS A 4 -19.40 -23.03 0.02
N SER A 5 -19.61 -21.80 0.48
CA SER A 5 -19.80 -20.62 -0.39
C SER A 5 -18.64 -20.55 -1.39
N LYS A 6 -18.94 -20.66 -2.69
CA LYS A 6 -17.96 -20.41 -3.76
C LYS A 6 -17.63 -18.92 -3.72
N ARG A 7 -16.44 -18.58 -3.25
CA ARG A 7 -15.94 -17.19 -3.28
C ARG A 7 -15.94 -16.73 -4.74
N SER A 8 -16.58 -15.60 -5.01
CA SER A 8 -16.57 -14.98 -6.34
C SER A 8 -15.14 -14.63 -6.74
N PRO A 9 -14.77 -14.80 -8.02
CA PRO A 9 -13.46 -14.37 -8.51
C PRO A 9 -13.26 -12.85 -8.25
N PRO A 10 -12.00 -12.39 -8.18
CA PRO A 10 -11.71 -10.97 -8.08
C PRO A 10 -12.44 -10.20 -9.19
N ASN A 11 -13.11 -9.10 -8.81
CA ASN A 11 -13.75 -8.21 -9.78
C ASN A 11 -12.71 -7.80 -10.84
N VAL A 12 -13.12 -7.73 -12.10
CA VAL A 12 -12.26 -7.39 -13.25
C VAL A 12 -11.48 -6.09 -13.02
N ILE A 13 -12.08 -5.13 -12.30
CA ILE A 13 -11.45 -3.85 -11.94
C ILE A 13 -10.11 -4.04 -11.18
N TYR A 14 -9.96 -5.12 -10.41
CA TYR A 14 -8.76 -5.38 -9.62
C TYR A 14 -7.69 -6.20 -10.34
N LYS A 15 -7.98 -6.72 -11.55
CA LYS A 15 -7.02 -7.55 -12.30
C LYS A 15 -5.80 -6.74 -12.72
N ASP A 16 -6.03 -5.52 -13.20
CA ASP A 16 -4.97 -4.68 -13.75
C ASP A 16 -4.35 -3.75 -12.70
N ARG A 17 -4.59 -4.00 -11.40
CA ARG A 17 -4.01 -3.17 -10.32
C ARG A 17 -2.49 -3.15 -10.35
N PHE A 18 -1.86 -4.22 -10.83
CA PHE A 18 -0.40 -4.32 -10.97
C PHE A 18 0.14 -3.45 -12.10
N ILE A 19 -0.72 -3.06 -13.04
CA ILE A 19 -0.37 -2.23 -14.19
C ILE A 19 -0.75 -0.78 -13.91
N PHE A 20 -2.00 -0.52 -13.49
CA PHE A 20 -2.57 0.82 -13.35
C PHE A 20 -2.69 1.30 -11.89
N GLY A 21 -2.37 0.46 -10.92
CA GLY A 21 -2.44 0.84 -9.51
C GLY A 21 -1.42 1.93 -9.18
N GLU A 22 -1.85 2.91 -8.36
CA GLU A 22 -1.01 4.04 -7.95
C GLU A 22 0.34 3.56 -7.41
N PHE A 23 0.35 2.50 -6.60
CA PHE A 23 1.60 1.95 -6.07
C PHE A 23 2.58 1.55 -7.18
N HIS A 24 2.13 0.75 -8.15
CA HIS A 24 3.02 0.22 -9.19
C HIS A 24 3.52 1.27 -10.18
N GLN A 25 2.82 2.40 -10.32
CA GLN A 25 3.21 3.51 -11.20
C GLN A 25 3.98 4.61 -10.45
N LEU A 26 3.45 5.07 -9.31
CA LEU A 26 3.93 6.24 -8.58
C LEU A 26 5.04 5.91 -7.58
N TYR A 27 4.97 4.77 -6.89
CA TYR A 27 5.96 4.43 -5.86
C TYR A 27 7.40 4.36 -6.40
N PRO A 28 7.69 3.77 -7.58
CA PRO A 28 9.03 3.80 -8.16
C PRO A 28 9.54 5.22 -8.44
N GLN A 29 8.66 6.10 -8.92
CA GLN A 29 8.99 7.51 -9.19
C GLN A 29 9.29 8.25 -7.89
N LEU A 30 8.48 8.04 -6.84
CA LEU A 30 8.74 8.60 -5.52
C LEU A 30 10.06 8.08 -4.95
N ARG A 31 10.40 6.80 -5.13
CA ARG A 31 11.66 6.23 -4.63
C ARG A 31 12.89 6.82 -5.31
N ALA A 32 12.76 7.27 -6.56
CA ALA A 32 13.84 7.95 -7.29
C ALA A 32 14.10 9.39 -6.79
N ASP A 33 13.10 10.06 -6.22
CA ASP A 33 13.22 11.43 -5.70
C ASP A 33 12.93 11.46 -4.18
N LYS A 34 14.00 11.51 -3.38
CA LYS A 34 13.92 11.54 -1.90
C LYS A 34 13.12 12.73 -1.37
N VAL A 35 13.16 13.87 -2.05
CA VAL A 35 12.44 15.08 -1.63
C VAL A 35 10.94 14.86 -1.82
N MET A 36 10.54 14.36 -2.98
CA MET A 36 9.14 14.03 -3.27
C MET A 36 8.65 12.88 -2.41
N PHE A 37 9.47 11.85 -2.18
CA PHE A 37 9.16 10.76 -1.26
C PHE A 37 8.80 11.29 0.13
N ARG A 38 9.65 12.17 0.67
CA ARG A 38 9.43 12.78 1.98
C ARG A 38 8.21 13.70 2.00
N ALA A 39 7.96 14.45 0.93
CA ALA A 39 6.75 15.27 0.84
C ALA A 39 5.48 14.41 0.83
N TYR A 40 5.53 13.26 0.13
CA TYR A 40 4.41 12.33 -0.01
C TYR A 40 4.14 11.54 1.27
N THR A 41 5.19 10.98 1.89
CA THR A 41 5.09 10.07 3.05
C THR A 41 5.32 10.74 4.40
N ARG A 42 5.80 11.99 4.42
CA ARG A 42 6.27 12.71 5.62
C ARG A 42 7.44 12.04 6.35
N MET A 43 8.15 11.11 5.70
CA MET A 43 9.32 10.43 6.25
C MET A 43 10.40 10.21 5.20
N ASN A 44 11.63 9.94 5.63
CA ASN A 44 12.71 9.59 4.72
C ASN A 44 12.52 8.16 4.21
N THR A 45 13.10 7.86 3.06
CA THR A 45 13.12 6.52 2.47
C THR A 45 13.64 5.47 3.45
N ASP A 46 14.73 5.77 4.14
CA ASP A 46 15.42 4.80 5.00
C ASP A 46 14.56 4.48 6.24
N THR A 47 13.81 5.47 6.75
CA THR A 47 12.85 5.27 7.83
C THR A 47 11.66 4.43 7.37
N PHE A 48 11.18 4.67 6.16
CA PHE A 48 10.11 3.86 5.58
C PHE A 48 10.54 2.40 5.43
N ASP A 49 11.73 2.18 4.87
CA ASP A 49 12.30 0.85 4.63
C ASP A 49 12.54 0.10 5.95
N TYR A 50 13.08 0.80 6.96
CA TYR A 50 13.23 0.26 8.31
C TYR A 50 11.90 -0.21 8.91
N ILE A 51 10.85 0.61 8.80
CA ILE A 51 9.52 0.25 9.30
C ILE A 51 8.97 -0.95 8.52
N ALA A 52 9.06 -0.93 7.19
CA ALA A 52 8.58 -2.00 6.32
C ALA A 52 9.24 -3.34 6.69
N GLU A 53 10.57 -3.35 6.85
CA GLU A 53 11.34 -4.53 7.26
C GLU A 53 10.85 -5.10 8.60
N HIS A 54 10.65 -4.25 9.61
CA HIS A 54 10.25 -4.69 10.95
C HIS A 54 8.80 -5.20 11.03
N ILE A 55 7.89 -4.63 10.24
CA ILE A 55 6.50 -5.07 10.23
C ILE A 55 6.28 -6.27 9.30
N THR A 56 7.08 -6.44 8.25
CA THR A 56 6.96 -7.54 7.29
C THR A 56 6.74 -8.90 7.95
N PRO A 57 7.55 -9.37 8.91
CA PRO A 57 7.34 -10.67 9.54
C PRO A 57 6.00 -10.79 10.30
N ILE A 58 5.38 -9.68 10.69
CA ILE A 58 4.12 -9.64 11.47
C ILE A 58 2.90 -9.62 10.54
N VAL A 59 3.00 -8.92 9.41
CA VAL A 59 1.84 -8.57 8.57
C VAL A 59 1.93 -9.06 7.13
N GLN A 60 2.99 -9.80 6.77
CA GLN A 60 3.07 -10.43 5.46
C GLN A 60 1.96 -11.47 5.32
N LYS A 61 1.21 -11.36 4.21
CA LYS A 61 0.20 -12.37 3.86
C LYS A 61 0.86 -13.46 3.02
N GLU A 62 0.42 -14.69 3.24
CA GLU A 62 0.82 -15.82 2.42
C GLU A 62 0.27 -15.68 0.99
N TYR A 63 1.08 -16.06 0.02
CA TYR A 63 0.65 -16.21 -1.36
C TYR A 63 -0.30 -17.41 -1.43
N SER A 64 -1.47 -17.20 -2.02
CA SER A 64 -2.46 -18.25 -2.23
C SER A 64 -2.76 -18.38 -3.72
N ASN A 65 -3.15 -19.57 -4.17
CA ASN A 65 -3.52 -19.83 -5.56
C ASN A 65 -4.71 -19.02 -6.09
N PHE A 66 -5.37 -18.22 -5.23
CA PHE A 66 -6.56 -17.47 -5.59
C PHE A 66 -6.26 -16.01 -5.94
N GLN A 67 -5.30 -15.38 -5.26
CA GLN A 67 -4.96 -13.98 -5.47
C GLN A 67 -3.62 -13.65 -4.82
N ASP A 68 -2.83 -12.84 -5.53
CA ASP A 68 -1.63 -12.25 -4.97
C ASP A 68 -1.97 -11.24 -3.87
N PRO A 69 -1.32 -11.31 -2.71
CA PRO A 69 -1.51 -10.33 -1.65
C PRO A 69 -0.98 -8.95 -2.04
N ILE A 70 -1.51 -7.92 -1.38
CA ILE A 70 -0.94 -6.56 -1.42
C ILE A 70 0.34 -6.58 -0.58
N THR A 71 1.44 -6.09 -1.14
CA THR A 71 2.75 -6.08 -0.46
C THR A 71 2.73 -5.24 0.81
N VAL A 72 3.68 -5.49 1.71
CA VAL A 72 3.74 -4.76 2.99
C VAL A 72 4.00 -3.27 2.75
N GLU A 73 4.86 -2.95 1.80
CA GLU A 73 5.20 -1.60 1.37
C GLU A 73 3.99 -0.86 0.81
N GLU A 74 3.22 -1.51 -0.05
CA GLU A 74 2.01 -0.91 -0.62
C GLU A 74 0.99 -0.58 0.47
N ARG A 75 0.75 -1.52 1.39
CA ARG A 75 -0.15 -1.28 2.53
C ARG A 75 0.36 -0.17 3.44
N LEU A 76 1.66 -0.14 3.71
CA LEU A 76 2.28 0.88 4.55
C LEU A 76 2.14 2.27 3.90
N LEU A 77 2.42 2.38 2.60
CA LEU A 77 2.30 3.62 1.84
C LEU A 77 0.85 4.16 1.86
N ILE A 78 -0.13 3.30 1.59
CA ILE A 78 -1.56 3.66 1.64
C ILE A 78 -1.96 4.14 3.04
N THR A 79 -1.50 3.44 4.08
CA THR A 79 -1.80 3.78 5.48
C THR A 79 -1.25 5.15 5.86
N ILE A 80 0.01 5.42 5.49
CA ILE A 80 0.65 6.72 5.72
C ILE A 80 -0.09 7.81 4.95
N ARG A 81 -0.42 7.58 3.68
CA ARG A 81 -1.14 8.54 2.83
C ARG A 81 -2.49 8.93 3.43
N TYR A 82 -3.26 7.93 3.88
CA TYR A 82 -4.54 8.17 4.55
C TYR A 82 -4.38 9.05 5.80
N LYS A 83 -3.43 8.72 6.69
CA LYS A 83 -3.14 9.51 7.89
C LYS A 83 -2.67 10.93 7.57
N CYS A 84 -1.73 11.07 6.64
CA CYS A 84 -1.15 12.36 6.28
C CYS A 84 -2.17 13.29 5.61
N ASN A 85 -3.02 12.75 4.74
CA ASN A 85 -4.12 13.53 4.15
C ASN A 85 -5.12 13.97 5.22
N SER A 86 -5.51 13.07 6.13
CA SER A 86 -6.43 13.41 7.22
C SER A 86 -5.90 14.58 8.06
N ILE A 87 -4.62 14.55 8.47
CA ILE A 87 -4.00 15.66 9.20
C ILE A 87 -4.00 16.96 8.37
N ARG A 88 -3.71 16.88 7.06
CA ARG A 88 -3.75 18.05 6.17
C ARG A 88 -5.15 18.67 6.09
N TYR A 89 -6.20 17.85 6.00
CA TYR A 89 -7.57 18.34 5.98
C TYR A 89 -7.98 18.99 7.30
N MET A 90 -7.49 18.49 8.43
CA MET A 90 -7.73 19.11 9.74
C MET A 90 -7.01 20.46 9.88
N ASN A 91 -5.76 20.56 9.41
CA ASN A 91 -4.97 21.80 9.50
C ASN A 91 -5.44 22.90 8.54
N ASN A 92 -6.02 22.54 7.39
CA ASN A 92 -6.57 23.52 6.43
C ASN A 92 -7.97 24.05 6.81
N LYS A 93 -8.50 23.67 7.98
CA LYS A 93 -9.83 24.07 8.47
C LYS A 93 -9.77 25.03 9.68
N LEU A 94 -8.57 25.51 10.01
CA LEU A 94 -8.27 26.54 11.01
C LEU A 94 -7.68 27.77 10.30
#